data_AF-A0A660QMJ4-F1
#
_entry.id   AF-A0A660QMJ4-F1
#
_cell.length_a   1.000
_cell.length_b   1.000
_cell.length_c   1.000
_cell.angle_alpha   90.00
_cell.angle_beta   90.00
_cell.angle_gamma   90.00
#
_symmetry.space_group_name_H-M   'P 1'
#
loop_
_entity.id
_entity.type
_entity.pdbx_description
1 polymer ?
#
loop_
_entity_poly.entity_id
_entity_poly.type
_entity_poly.pdbx_seq_one_letter_code
_entity_poly.pdbx_strand_id
1 'polypeptide(L)'
;MSATDAVPVTFWFDGGLAPGSPNTASPFSTGDIIASMIITSTDEPALAGIGIGAVKLTFRGMNTNGDSRGLYTAGGNGLAIQTGFNTNWFDTFLGGEAVIMDVDLFSDVAATQPTNGNVSVTDYTAHTASADSGLDFHAGSGALSQAGLTYYLAGNRLNTANDGTNADVDSVSHQYTSGFAGAVPDFVPVALNESFYFSDTDMIWLRRSNAGGVADSEFQLVGMVFDVMAPPPEIPSGPNVIVFLMDDLGLTDVQEHATYFPAGSPLFETPNMHRLAEQGMRFNHAYAQPLCSASRFSLLSGQYSAARHSLYMAIVPSAVPVPTLPTSSAATQAYNYPTDRDHMPLEIETIAERLKAAGYATWHTGKWHLSPEPTGSNPNPPEDYYPDKQGFDKQLSVGGAGPSPGYFGPFTMPDMVDHAGNPAAGTNKDYIADHMADLVQGLLDDHLANDPTRPFFLYYPTYSVHYPHHAKRSRFDYYETKLAGLVDSKHQHPVMAAQVEGVDTELGALLDYMDANGLTDNTLFIFLSDNGGLSWESDNNLSYVFDDIGPDGIP
;
A
#
# COMPACT_ATOMS: atom_id res chain seq x y z
N MET A 1 -17.08 4.74 0.42
CA MET A 1 -17.15 6.02 1.15
C MET A 1 -18.57 6.16 1.65
N SER A 2 -18.80 6.04 2.96
CA SER A 2 -20.11 6.36 3.53
C SER A 2 -20.24 7.87 3.69
N ALA A 3 -21.45 8.41 3.54
CA ALA A 3 -21.77 9.83 3.77
C ALA A 3 -21.55 10.30 5.23
N THR A 4 -20.91 9.49 6.07
CA THR A 4 -20.68 9.74 7.51
C THR A 4 -19.44 10.56 7.80
N ASP A 5 -18.54 10.72 6.83
CA ASP A 5 -17.24 11.40 7.00
C ASP A 5 -17.21 12.77 6.31
N ALA A 6 -18.35 13.19 5.77
CA ALA A 6 -18.56 14.51 5.17
C ALA A 6 -19.00 15.49 6.25
N VAL A 7 -18.42 16.69 6.23
CA VAL A 7 -18.79 17.76 7.14
C VAL A 7 -19.23 18.98 6.35
N PRO A 8 -20.45 19.52 6.61
CA PRO A 8 -20.92 20.71 5.93
C PRO A 8 -20.16 21.93 6.44
N VAL A 9 -19.59 22.68 5.50
CA VAL A 9 -18.89 23.94 5.73
C VAL A 9 -19.65 25.03 4.98
N THR A 10 -20.19 26.00 5.72
CA THR A 10 -20.94 27.11 5.14
C THR A 10 -20.06 28.33 5.00
N PHE A 11 -19.88 28.82 3.78
CA PHE A 11 -19.17 30.07 3.55
C PHE A 11 -20.15 31.20 3.29
N TRP A 12 -20.08 32.22 4.14
CA TRP A 12 -20.80 33.48 3.94
C TRP A 12 -19.88 34.47 3.23
N PHE A 13 -20.29 34.86 2.02
CA PHE A 13 -19.66 35.90 1.23
C PHE A 13 -20.28 37.25 1.59
N ASP A 14 -20.26 37.62 2.88
CA ASP A 14 -20.79 38.90 3.34
C ASP A 14 -19.64 39.89 3.61
N GLY A 15 -19.75 41.10 3.05
CA GLY A 15 -18.95 42.24 3.47
C GLY A 15 -19.49 42.80 4.77
N GLY A 16 -19.46 41.99 5.82
CA GLY A 16 -20.14 42.31 7.05
C GLY A 16 -19.84 43.74 7.48
N LEU A 17 -20.87 44.44 7.95
CA LEU A 17 -20.64 45.32 9.09
C LEU A 17 -20.19 44.45 10.27
N ALA A 18 -18.95 43.97 10.22
CA ALA A 18 -18.20 43.68 11.43
C ALA A 18 -18.05 45.04 12.15
N PRO A 19 -18.34 45.14 13.46
CA PRO A 19 -18.22 46.40 14.17
C PRO A 19 -16.80 46.99 14.06
N GLY A 20 -16.63 48.09 13.30
CA GLY A 20 -15.46 48.96 13.39
C GLY A 20 -14.49 49.10 12.21
N SER A 21 -14.78 48.66 10.98
CA SER A 21 -13.84 48.84 9.85
C SER A 21 -14.12 50.07 8.96
N PRO A 22 -13.12 50.91 8.61
CA PRO A 22 -13.27 52.07 7.74
C PRO A 22 -13.04 51.76 6.24
N ASN A 23 -13.94 52.28 5.39
CA ASN A 23 -13.96 52.15 3.93
C ASN A 23 -12.88 52.99 3.21
N THR A 24 -12.15 52.39 2.26
CA THR A 24 -11.70 53.04 1.01
C THR A 24 -11.49 52.01 -0.10
N ALA A 25 -12.19 52.13 -1.23
CA ALA A 25 -12.03 51.28 -2.42
C ALA A 25 -11.15 51.93 -3.49
N SER A 26 -10.34 51.14 -4.21
CA SER A 26 -9.60 51.56 -5.42
C SER A 26 -10.05 50.68 -6.61
N PRO A 27 -10.22 51.23 -7.83
CA PRO A 27 -10.57 50.45 -9.01
C PRO A 27 -9.37 49.60 -9.50
N PHE A 28 -9.62 48.34 -9.84
CA PHE A 28 -8.65 47.45 -10.48
C PHE A 28 -8.75 47.58 -12.02
N SER A 29 -7.59 47.66 -12.68
CA SER A 29 -7.45 47.64 -14.14
C SER A 29 -7.57 46.23 -14.71
N THR A 30 -7.97 46.11 -15.98
CA THR A 30 -8.06 44.87 -16.77
C THR A 30 -6.87 43.92 -16.56
N GLY A 31 -7.13 42.82 -15.86
CA GLY A 31 -6.21 41.72 -15.54
C GLY A 31 -6.92 40.68 -14.66
N ASP A 32 -6.34 39.48 -14.52
CA ASP A 32 -6.87 38.40 -13.68
C ASP A 32 -7.15 38.92 -12.27
N ILE A 33 -8.43 38.98 -11.88
CA ILE A 33 -8.82 39.35 -10.51
C ILE A 33 -8.69 38.09 -9.68
N ILE A 34 -7.61 38.02 -8.88
CA ILE A 34 -7.38 36.91 -7.95
C ILE A 34 -7.69 37.41 -6.54
N ALA A 35 -8.68 36.78 -5.90
CA ALA A 35 -8.94 36.93 -4.47
C ALA A 35 -8.79 35.57 -3.80
N SER A 36 -8.17 35.52 -2.62
CA SER A 36 -8.05 34.29 -1.84
C SER A 36 -8.54 34.48 -0.42
N MET A 37 -9.11 33.42 0.15
CA MET A 37 -9.54 33.33 1.54
C MET A 37 -8.97 32.05 2.14
N ILE A 38 -8.51 32.10 3.39
CA ILE A 38 -8.06 30.93 4.16
C ILE A 38 -8.98 30.79 5.35
N ILE A 39 -9.46 29.57 5.58
CA ILE A 39 -10.40 29.22 6.63
C ILE A 39 -9.75 28.12 7.43
N THR A 40 -9.62 28.33 8.73
CA THR A 40 -8.89 27.40 9.58
C THR A 40 -9.84 26.52 10.36
N SER A 41 -9.35 25.38 10.85
CA SER A 41 -10.06 24.53 11.82
C SER A 41 -10.41 25.24 13.14
N THR A 42 -9.83 26.42 13.40
CA THR A 42 -10.24 27.26 14.54
C THR A 42 -11.48 28.08 14.21
N ASP A 43 -11.62 28.52 12.96
CA ASP A 43 -12.79 29.26 12.46
C ASP A 43 -13.98 28.32 12.22
N GLU A 44 -13.69 27.12 11.70
CA GLU A 44 -14.66 26.04 11.43
C GLU A 44 -14.21 24.74 12.12
N PRO A 45 -14.59 24.52 13.41
CA PRO A 45 -14.16 23.36 14.20
C PRO A 45 -14.48 22.00 13.59
N ALA A 46 -15.47 21.97 12.71
CA ALA A 46 -15.93 20.79 12.03
C ALA A 46 -14.84 20.20 11.08
N LEU A 47 -13.92 21.03 10.58
CA LEU A 47 -12.75 20.60 9.80
C LEU A 47 -11.77 19.73 10.60
N ALA A 48 -11.57 20.05 11.89
CA ALA A 48 -10.68 19.26 12.75
C ALA A 48 -11.18 17.82 12.94
N GLY A 49 -12.49 17.61 12.88
CA GLY A 49 -13.13 16.29 13.00
C GLY A 49 -12.78 15.33 11.86
N ILE A 50 -12.35 15.86 10.70
CA ILE A 50 -11.99 15.10 9.49
C ILE A 50 -10.51 15.25 9.11
N GLY A 51 -9.67 15.76 10.03
CA GLY A 51 -8.22 15.86 9.84
C GLY A 51 -7.76 16.99 8.93
N ILE A 52 -8.64 17.96 8.61
CA ILE A 52 -8.30 19.15 7.81
C ILE A 52 -8.04 20.32 8.76
N GLY A 53 -6.85 20.92 8.65
CA GLY A 53 -6.44 22.05 9.49
C GLY A 53 -6.73 23.41 8.87
N ALA A 54 -6.76 23.52 7.54
CA ALA A 54 -7.17 24.72 6.81
C ALA A 54 -7.71 24.42 5.40
N VAL A 55 -8.58 25.29 4.89
CA VAL A 55 -9.07 25.32 3.51
C VAL A 55 -8.72 26.67 2.90
N LYS A 56 -8.16 26.68 1.69
CA LYS A 56 -7.90 27.91 0.94
C LYS A 56 -8.75 27.93 -0.31
N LEU A 57 -9.56 28.97 -0.43
CA LEU A 57 -10.39 29.25 -1.60
C LEU A 57 -9.72 30.33 -2.43
N THR A 58 -9.43 30.06 -3.70
CA THR A 58 -8.90 31.05 -4.64
C THR A 58 -9.89 31.29 -5.76
N PHE A 59 -10.40 32.52 -5.83
CA PHE A 59 -11.33 32.96 -6.85
C PHE A 59 -10.56 33.66 -7.96
N ARG A 60 -10.78 33.21 -9.20
CA ARG A 60 -10.22 33.84 -10.40
C ARG A 60 -11.35 34.32 -11.29
N GLY A 61 -11.44 35.64 -11.40
CA GLY A 61 -12.39 36.30 -12.26
C GLY A 61 -12.00 36.25 -13.73
N MET A 62 -12.95 35.90 -14.60
CA MET A 62 -12.79 36.04 -16.04
C MET A 62 -13.65 37.20 -16.55
N ASN A 63 -13.01 38.25 -17.09
CA ASN A 63 -13.73 39.33 -17.76
C ASN A 63 -13.75 39.04 -19.28
N THR A 64 -14.94 38.77 -19.83
CA THR A 64 -15.14 38.69 -21.29
C THR A 64 -15.42 40.10 -21.82
N ASN A 65 -14.37 40.80 -22.25
CA ASN A 65 -14.41 42.03 -23.06
C ASN A 65 -15.62 42.97 -22.84
N GLY A 66 -15.52 43.89 -21.87
CA GLY A 66 -16.41 45.05 -21.82
C GLY A 66 -16.00 46.05 -20.75
N ASP A 67 -15.65 47.26 -21.15
CA ASP A 67 -15.57 48.41 -20.23
C ASP A 67 -17.01 48.94 -20.03
N SER A 68 -17.65 48.57 -18.91
CA SER A 68 -19.06 48.88 -18.66
C SER A 68 -19.29 50.01 -17.64
N ARG A 69 -18.27 50.50 -16.93
CA ARG A 69 -18.46 51.58 -15.93
C ARG A 69 -18.46 52.99 -16.52
N GLY A 70 -18.99 53.13 -17.72
CA GLY A 70 -19.38 54.42 -18.27
C GLY A 70 -20.67 54.94 -17.62
N LEU A 71 -20.55 55.65 -16.50
CA LEU A 71 -21.43 56.77 -16.10
C LEU A 71 -22.95 56.47 -15.87
N TYR A 72 -23.40 55.52 -15.04
CA TYR A 72 -24.75 55.64 -14.43
C TYR A 72 -24.87 55.01 -13.03
N THR A 73 -25.60 55.70 -12.16
CA THR A 73 -25.89 55.38 -10.75
C THR A 73 -27.00 54.32 -10.58
N ALA A 74 -27.00 53.25 -11.39
CA ALA A 74 -28.01 52.18 -11.28
C ALA A 74 -27.40 50.81 -11.67
N GLY A 75 -27.68 49.79 -10.85
CA GLY A 75 -27.51 48.33 -11.01
C GLY A 75 -26.52 47.80 -12.05
N GLY A 76 -25.48 47.09 -11.60
CA GLY A 76 -24.54 46.38 -12.46
C GLY A 76 -25.04 44.98 -12.85
N ASN A 77 -24.95 44.64 -14.14
CA ASN A 77 -25.28 43.33 -14.69
C ASN A 77 -24.07 42.41 -14.57
N GLY A 78 -23.91 41.68 -13.46
CA GLY A 78 -22.72 40.84 -13.31
C GLY A 78 -22.79 39.79 -12.22
N LEU A 79 -22.10 38.66 -12.40
CA LEU A 79 -21.78 37.73 -11.32
C LEU A 79 -20.87 38.47 -10.32
N ALA A 80 -21.33 38.63 -9.08
CA ALA A 80 -20.53 39.21 -8.01
C ALA A 80 -20.28 38.16 -6.92
N ILE A 81 -19.00 37.99 -6.54
CA ILE A 81 -18.60 37.20 -5.38
C ILE A 81 -17.92 38.15 -4.39
N GLN A 82 -18.45 38.19 -3.16
CA GLN A 82 -18.00 39.12 -2.13
C GLN A 82 -17.16 38.39 -1.08
N THR A 83 -15.84 38.56 -1.12
CA THR A 83 -14.93 37.93 -0.14
C THR A 83 -14.40 38.98 0.83
N GLY A 84 -15.03 39.14 2.00
CA GLY A 84 -14.60 40.12 3.01
C GLY A 84 -14.61 41.57 2.50
N PHE A 85 -13.50 42.30 2.69
CA PHE A 85 -13.36 43.73 2.31
C PHE A 85 -13.38 44.02 0.80
N ASN A 86 -13.40 42.98 -0.06
CA ASN A 86 -13.35 43.14 -1.51
C ASN A 86 -14.61 42.57 -2.18
N THR A 87 -15.31 43.42 -2.93
CA THR A 87 -16.37 42.99 -3.84
C THR A 87 -15.78 42.83 -5.23
N ASN A 88 -15.73 41.60 -5.73
CA ASN A 88 -15.33 41.34 -7.12
C ASN A 88 -16.58 41.38 -8.00
N TRP A 89 -16.60 42.29 -8.97
CA TRP A 89 -17.67 42.46 -9.94
C TRP A 89 -17.22 41.91 -11.30
N PHE A 90 -17.99 40.99 -11.88
CA PHE A 90 -17.76 40.47 -13.24
C PHE A 90 -18.90 40.95 -14.14
N ASP A 91 -18.67 42.02 -14.91
CA ASP A 91 -19.70 42.65 -15.76
C ASP A 91 -19.34 42.43 -17.23
N THR A 92 -20.22 41.77 -17.98
CA THR A 92 -20.03 41.54 -19.42
C THR A 92 -21.35 41.66 -20.18
N PHE A 93 -21.35 42.41 -21.29
CA PHE A 93 -22.52 42.53 -22.15
C PHE A 93 -22.52 41.37 -23.16
N LEU A 94 -23.56 40.53 -23.10
CA LEU A 94 -23.84 39.44 -24.03
C LEU A 94 -22.81 38.29 -24.04
N GLY A 95 -22.97 37.33 -23.13
CA GLY A 95 -22.41 35.99 -23.26
C GLY A 95 -21.56 35.54 -22.08
N GLY A 96 -22.12 34.66 -21.25
CA GLY A 96 -21.43 33.80 -20.27
C GLY A 96 -20.48 34.51 -19.31
N GLU A 97 -20.98 34.89 -18.13
CA GLU A 97 -20.14 35.24 -16.98
C GLU A 97 -19.71 33.96 -16.27
N ALA A 98 -18.40 33.82 -16.01
CA ALA A 98 -17.86 32.67 -15.31
C ALA A 98 -16.78 33.03 -14.29
N VAL A 99 -16.78 32.31 -13.17
CA VAL A 99 -15.74 32.38 -12.13
C VAL A 99 -15.15 30.99 -11.93
N ILE A 100 -13.83 30.93 -11.80
CA ILE A 100 -13.10 29.72 -11.39
C ILE A 100 -12.84 29.82 -9.90
N MET A 101 -13.14 28.75 -9.17
CA MET A 101 -12.77 28.57 -7.78
C MET A 101 -11.80 27.39 -7.66
N ASP A 102 -10.58 27.67 -7.20
CA ASP A 102 -9.64 26.64 -6.75
C ASP A 102 -9.90 26.38 -5.25
N VAL A 103 -9.98 25.12 -4.85
CA VAL A 103 -10.17 24.70 -3.46
C VAL A 103 -8.98 23.85 -3.03
N ASP A 104 -8.06 24.43 -2.26
CA ASP A 104 -6.90 23.71 -1.72
C ASP A 104 -7.17 23.31 -0.25
N LEU A 105 -6.97 22.04 0.10
CA LEU A 105 -7.09 21.53 1.47
C LEU A 105 -5.71 21.38 2.12
N PHE A 106 -5.56 21.70 3.40
CA PHE A 106 -4.28 21.59 4.12
C PHE A 106 -4.45 20.88 5.45
N SER A 107 -3.43 20.10 5.82
CA SER A 107 -3.35 19.42 7.12
C SER A 107 -3.25 20.40 8.29
N ASP A 108 -2.61 21.56 8.10
CA ASP A 108 -2.58 22.69 9.03
C ASP A 108 -2.28 24.02 8.31
N VAL A 109 -2.38 25.13 9.04
CA VAL A 109 -2.15 26.50 8.52
C VAL A 109 -0.69 26.79 8.12
N ALA A 110 0.28 26.02 8.60
CA ALA A 110 1.70 26.15 8.28
C ALA A 110 2.13 25.23 7.11
N ALA A 111 1.29 24.27 6.71
CA ALA A 111 1.54 23.37 5.61
C ALA A 111 1.76 24.13 4.30
N THR A 112 2.74 23.70 3.51
CA THR A 112 3.13 24.35 2.25
C THR A 112 2.66 23.59 1.01
N GLN A 113 2.11 22.38 1.18
CA GLN A 113 1.55 21.54 0.13
C GLN A 113 0.11 21.17 0.51
N PRO A 114 -0.83 21.19 -0.45
CA PRO A 114 -2.18 20.71 -0.20
C PRO A 114 -2.19 19.20 0.05
N THR A 115 -3.24 18.73 0.72
CA THR A 115 -3.52 17.31 0.96
C THR A 115 -4.70 16.87 0.08
N ASN A 116 -4.70 15.58 -0.30
CA ASN A 116 -5.77 15.01 -1.10
C ASN A 116 -7.09 15.05 -0.33
N GLY A 117 -8.20 15.33 -1.00
CA GLY A 117 -9.52 15.25 -0.39
C GLY A 117 -10.62 15.50 -1.40
N ASN A 118 -11.84 15.09 -1.06
CA ASN A 118 -12.99 15.34 -1.91
C ASN A 118 -13.82 16.48 -1.34
N VAL A 119 -14.27 17.37 -2.22
CA VAL A 119 -15.18 18.46 -1.91
C VAL A 119 -16.47 18.23 -2.68
N SER A 120 -17.62 18.64 -2.13
CA SER A 120 -18.87 18.72 -2.90
C SER A 120 -19.66 19.97 -2.55
N VAL A 121 -20.33 20.59 -3.53
CA VAL A 121 -21.23 21.73 -3.30
C VAL A 121 -22.63 21.18 -3.08
N THR A 122 -23.28 21.52 -1.97
CA THR A 122 -24.63 21.01 -1.63
C THR A 122 -25.70 22.09 -1.70
N ASP A 123 -25.35 23.34 -1.40
CA ASP A 123 -26.30 24.44 -1.39
C ASP A 123 -25.60 25.74 -1.79
N TYR A 124 -26.37 26.69 -2.31
CA TYR A 124 -25.90 28.05 -2.49
C TYR A 124 -27.02 29.07 -2.27
N THR A 125 -26.65 30.31 -1.99
CA THR A 125 -27.58 31.42 -1.78
C THR A 125 -27.28 32.54 -2.75
N ALA A 126 -28.28 32.93 -3.53
CA ALA A 126 -28.15 33.95 -4.56
C ALA A 126 -29.25 35.03 -4.47
N HIS A 127 -28.95 36.20 -5.02
CA HIS A 127 -29.87 37.31 -5.22
C HIS A 127 -30.01 37.54 -6.74
N THR A 128 -31.24 37.57 -7.26
CA THR A 128 -31.51 37.61 -8.70
C THR A 128 -32.80 38.40 -8.97
N ALA A 129 -32.80 39.36 -9.89
CA ALA A 129 -34.01 40.13 -10.23
C ALA A 129 -34.86 39.45 -11.33
N SER A 130 -34.33 38.44 -12.03
CA SER A 130 -35.06 37.66 -13.05
C SER A 130 -35.50 36.28 -12.57
N ALA A 131 -36.68 35.87 -13.03
CA ALA A 131 -37.25 34.54 -12.83
C ALA A 131 -36.67 33.47 -13.76
N ASP A 132 -35.84 33.84 -14.76
CA ASP A 132 -35.28 32.93 -15.77
C ASP A 132 -33.74 32.88 -15.75
N SER A 133 -33.12 33.38 -14.66
CA SER A 133 -31.68 33.26 -14.40
C SER A 133 -31.35 31.87 -13.83
N GLY A 134 -30.09 31.48 -13.88
CA GLY A 134 -29.60 30.22 -13.34
C GLY A 134 -28.10 30.21 -13.09
N LEU A 135 -27.64 29.20 -12.35
CA LEU A 135 -26.22 28.95 -12.11
C LEU A 135 -25.90 27.52 -12.53
N ASP A 136 -24.90 27.38 -13.40
CA ASP A 136 -24.34 26.12 -13.85
C ASP A 136 -23.04 25.86 -13.08
N PHE A 137 -22.91 24.66 -12.53
CA PHE A 137 -21.69 24.16 -11.90
C PHE A 137 -21.00 23.17 -12.84
N HIS A 138 -19.69 23.32 -13.03
CA HIS A 138 -18.88 22.32 -13.73
C HIS A 138 -17.66 21.91 -12.89
N ALA A 139 -17.41 20.60 -12.86
CA ALA A 139 -16.24 19.95 -12.28
C ALA A 139 -15.29 19.49 -13.38
N GLY A 140 -13.98 19.45 -13.12
CA GLY A 140 -13.07 18.62 -13.91
C GLY A 140 -11.64 19.14 -14.00
N SER A 141 -10.74 18.23 -14.37
CA SER A 141 -9.34 18.54 -14.65
C SER A 141 -9.18 18.98 -16.11
N GLY A 142 -8.42 20.06 -16.33
CA GLY A 142 -8.18 20.61 -17.66
C GLY A 142 -8.96 21.89 -17.97
N ALA A 143 -9.07 22.22 -19.26
CA ALA A 143 -9.54 23.54 -19.70
C ALA A 143 -10.94 23.52 -20.29
N LEU A 144 -11.82 24.38 -19.77
CA LEU A 144 -13.10 24.67 -20.41
C LEU A 144 -12.89 25.58 -21.63
N SER A 145 -13.31 25.12 -22.81
CA SER A 145 -13.28 25.87 -24.07
C SER A 145 -14.68 26.36 -24.43
N GLN A 146 -14.88 27.68 -24.53
CA GLN A 146 -16.11 28.26 -25.09
C GLN A 146 -15.83 28.84 -26.47
N ALA A 147 -16.75 28.57 -27.42
CA ALA A 147 -16.68 29.01 -28.81
C ALA A 147 -16.40 30.52 -28.94
N GLY A 148 -15.14 30.88 -29.24
CA GLY A 148 -14.74 32.22 -29.68
C GLY A 148 -13.83 33.02 -28.75
N LEU A 149 -13.44 32.54 -27.56
CA LEU A 149 -12.52 33.25 -26.66
C LEU A 149 -11.40 32.32 -26.15
N THR A 150 -10.16 32.84 -26.06
CA THR A 150 -8.94 32.09 -25.68
C THR A 150 -8.55 32.45 -24.24
N TYR A 151 -8.40 31.45 -23.36
CA TYR A 151 -8.00 31.64 -21.97
C TYR A 151 -6.58 31.11 -21.70
N TYR A 152 -5.92 31.64 -20.67
CA TYR A 152 -4.57 31.27 -20.25
C TYR A 152 -4.58 30.81 -18.79
N LEU A 153 -3.92 29.70 -18.47
CA LEU A 153 -3.67 29.25 -17.10
C LEU A 153 -2.20 28.79 -16.97
N ALA A 154 -1.52 29.21 -15.89
CA ALA A 154 -0.15 28.80 -15.55
C ALA A 154 0.90 28.89 -16.69
N GLY A 155 0.77 29.88 -17.59
CA GLY A 155 1.71 30.09 -18.69
C GLY A 155 1.56 29.13 -19.88
N ASN A 156 0.59 28.21 -19.86
CA ASN A 156 0.31 27.30 -20.96
C ASN A 156 -0.91 27.76 -21.78
N ARG A 157 -0.77 27.67 -23.10
CA ARG A 157 -1.81 28.05 -24.08
C ARG A 157 -2.85 26.94 -24.18
N LEU A 158 -4.10 27.24 -23.83
CA LEU A 158 -5.22 26.33 -24.00
C LEU A 158 -5.69 26.41 -25.46
N ASN A 159 -5.58 25.29 -26.18
CA ASN A 159 -5.70 25.25 -27.63
C ASN A 159 -7.16 24.95 -28.04
N THR A 160 -7.72 25.78 -28.92
CA THR A 160 -9.14 25.83 -29.25
C THR A 160 -9.51 24.88 -30.40
N ALA A 161 -9.46 23.57 -30.18
CA ALA A 161 -10.01 22.59 -31.11
C ALA A 161 -10.61 21.38 -30.36
N ASN A 162 -11.89 21.12 -30.62
CA ASN A 162 -12.76 20.05 -30.11
C ASN A 162 -13.33 20.24 -28.69
N ASP A 163 -14.66 20.08 -28.59
CA ASP A 163 -15.45 19.93 -27.36
C ASP A 163 -15.27 18.55 -26.68
N GLY A 164 -14.25 17.78 -27.09
CA GLY A 164 -14.22 16.33 -26.95
C GLY A 164 -13.08 15.77 -26.10
N THR A 165 -12.39 16.57 -25.29
CA THR A 165 -11.31 16.07 -24.40
C THR A 165 -11.53 16.41 -22.93
N ASN A 166 -12.77 16.60 -22.51
CA ASN A 166 -13.11 16.60 -21.09
C ASN A 166 -13.28 15.15 -20.65
N ALA A 167 -12.30 14.61 -19.95
CA ALA A 167 -12.52 13.47 -19.09
C ALA A 167 -13.14 14.03 -17.79
N ASP A 168 -14.32 13.56 -17.44
CA ASP A 168 -15.02 13.85 -16.17
C ASP A 168 -15.60 15.26 -15.98
N VAL A 169 -16.56 15.65 -16.84
CA VAL A 169 -17.42 16.81 -16.54
C VAL A 169 -18.79 16.34 -16.11
N ASP A 170 -19.00 16.30 -14.79
CA ASP A 170 -20.35 16.42 -14.23
C ASP A 170 -20.77 17.89 -14.32
N SER A 171 -21.96 18.13 -14.88
CA SER A 171 -22.53 19.47 -15.03
C SER A 171 -23.96 19.50 -14.55
N VAL A 172 -24.31 20.49 -13.73
CA VAL A 172 -25.70 20.72 -13.32
C VAL A 172 -26.09 22.18 -13.50
N SER A 173 -27.23 22.36 -14.16
CA SER A 173 -27.86 23.64 -14.42
C SER A 173 -29.09 23.80 -13.55
N HIS A 174 -29.13 24.85 -12.73
CA HIS A 174 -30.30 25.18 -11.94
C HIS A 174 -30.92 26.50 -12.39
N GLN A 175 -32.23 26.51 -12.67
CA GLN A 175 -32.99 27.72 -13.02
C GLN A 175 -33.83 28.16 -11.82
N TYR A 176 -33.83 29.46 -11.53
CA TYR A 176 -34.80 30.00 -10.56
C TYR A 176 -36.20 29.89 -11.14
N THR A 177 -37.21 29.70 -10.28
CA THR A 177 -38.62 29.61 -10.72
C THR A 177 -39.39 30.92 -10.55
N SER A 178 -38.78 31.93 -9.91
CA SER A 178 -39.34 33.27 -9.71
C SER A 178 -38.24 34.27 -9.29
N GLY A 179 -38.20 35.46 -9.91
CA GLY A 179 -37.38 36.60 -9.50
C GLY A 179 -38.16 37.55 -8.59
N PHE A 180 -37.49 38.53 -7.98
CA PHE A 180 -38.16 39.44 -7.04
C PHE A 180 -39.07 40.46 -7.71
N ALA A 181 -40.22 40.72 -7.06
CA ALA A 181 -41.15 41.79 -7.41
C ALA A 181 -41.30 42.76 -6.21
N GLY A 182 -40.21 43.38 -5.74
CA GLY A 182 -40.25 44.25 -4.56
C GLY A 182 -38.94 44.97 -4.23
N ALA A 183 -39.01 45.93 -3.29
CA ALA A 183 -37.93 46.85 -2.90
C ALA A 183 -37.06 46.35 -1.71
N VAL A 184 -37.12 45.06 -1.37
CA VAL A 184 -36.32 44.46 -0.28
C VAL A 184 -35.37 43.44 -0.92
N PRO A 185 -34.06 43.45 -0.59
CA PRO A 185 -33.15 42.40 -1.01
C PRO A 185 -33.49 41.12 -0.25
N ASP A 186 -34.16 40.19 -0.92
CA ASP A 186 -34.43 38.86 -0.41
C ASP A 186 -33.41 37.89 -1.04
N PHE A 187 -32.79 37.03 -0.23
CA PHE A 187 -31.84 36.02 -0.72
C PHE A 187 -32.57 34.70 -0.93
N VAL A 188 -32.33 34.03 -2.06
CA VAL A 188 -32.92 32.72 -2.38
C VAL A 188 -31.91 31.61 -2.06
N PRO A 189 -32.16 30.78 -1.03
CA PRO A 189 -31.40 29.55 -0.86
C PRO A 189 -31.83 28.54 -1.92
N VAL A 190 -30.85 27.92 -2.56
CA VAL A 190 -31.04 26.86 -3.55
C VAL A 190 -30.32 25.62 -3.06
N ALA A 191 -31.10 24.58 -2.75
CA ALA A 191 -30.57 23.26 -2.44
C ALA A 191 -30.22 22.52 -3.75
N LEU A 192 -29.00 22.03 -3.85
CA LEU A 192 -28.60 21.12 -4.92
C LEU A 192 -29.03 19.73 -4.48
N ASN A 193 -30.04 19.16 -5.14
CA ASN A 193 -30.51 17.79 -4.87
C ASN A 193 -29.51 16.71 -5.35
N GLU A 194 -28.31 17.12 -5.75
CA GLU A 194 -27.24 16.30 -6.30
C GLU A 194 -25.90 16.82 -5.74
N SER A 195 -25.08 15.91 -5.20
CA SER A 195 -23.72 16.21 -4.73
C SER A 195 -22.71 15.91 -5.83
N PHE A 196 -21.78 16.82 -6.07
CA PHE A 196 -20.70 16.67 -7.07
C PHE A 196 -19.39 16.45 -6.37
N TYR A 197 -18.65 15.40 -6.71
CA TYR A 197 -17.35 15.13 -6.09
C TYR A 197 -16.24 15.76 -6.93
N PHE A 198 -15.43 16.60 -6.31
CA PHE A 198 -14.24 17.21 -6.91
C PHE A 198 -12.99 16.69 -6.19
N SER A 199 -11.96 16.30 -6.94
CA SER A 199 -10.62 16.03 -6.40
C SER A 199 -9.88 17.33 -6.09
N ASP A 200 -8.77 17.23 -5.36
CA ASP A 200 -7.88 18.36 -5.03
C ASP A 200 -7.14 18.96 -6.25
N THR A 201 -7.25 18.31 -7.42
CA THR A 201 -6.74 18.83 -8.69
C THR A 201 -7.84 19.41 -9.59
N ASP A 202 -9.11 19.27 -9.21
CA ASP A 202 -10.24 19.74 -10.01
C ASP A 202 -10.52 21.23 -9.75
N MET A 203 -10.97 21.92 -10.80
CA MET A 203 -11.44 23.29 -10.70
C MET A 203 -12.96 23.33 -10.68
N ILE A 204 -13.53 24.18 -9.83
CA ILE A 204 -14.97 24.44 -9.83
C ILE A 204 -15.26 25.65 -10.72
N TRP A 205 -16.09 25.45 -11.74
CA TRP A 205 -16.54 26.52 -12.63
C TRP A 205 -17.97 26.90 -12.28
N LEU A 206 -18.18 28.18 -12.02
CA LEU A 206 -19.50 28.78 -11.79
C LEU A 206 -19.85 29.61 -13.01
N ARG A 207 -20.92 29.25 -13.73
CA ARG A 207 -21.38 29.99 -14.90
C ARG A 207 -22.82 30.43 -14.72
N ARG A 208 -23.07 31.72 -14.97
CA ARG A 208 -24.45 32.21 -15.05
C ARG A 208 -25.11 31.74 -16.35
N SER A 209 -26.25 31.06 -16.24
CA SER A 209 -27.12 30.72 -17.37
C SER A 209 -28.32 31.66 -17.44
N ASN A 210 -28.51 32.31 -18.58
CA ASN A 210 -29.71 33.12 -18.84
C ASN A 210 -30.56 32.38 -19.87
N ALA A 211 -31.65 31.75 -19.42
CA ALA A 211 -32.59 31.12 -20.33
C ALA A 211 -33.39 32.20 -21.07
N GLY A 212 -33.32 32.24 -22.40
CA GLY A 212 -34.15 33.16 -23.21
C GLY A 212 -33.52 34.51 -23.58
N GLY A 213 -32.25 34.78 -23.21
CA GLY A 213 -31.50 35.94 -23.71
C GLY A 213 -31.89 37.30 -23.11
N VAL A 214 -32.67 37.32 -22.02
CA VAL A 214 -33.01 38.53 -21.28
C VAL A 214 -31.92 38.81 -20.24
N ALA A 215 -31.44 40.06 -20.18
CA ALA A 215 -30.46 40.48 -19.18
C ALA A 215 -31.13 40.63 -17.80
N ASP A 216 -30.55 40.02 -16.77
CA ASP A 216 -30.91 40.31 -15.37
C ASP A 216 -30.16 41.54 -14.91
N SER A 217 -30.87 42.49 -14.29
CA SER A 217 -30.33 43.76 -13.81
C SER A 217 -29.54 43.63 -12.52
N GLU A 218 -29.75 42.55 -11.75
CA GLU A 218 -29.07 42.32 -10.47
C GLU A 218 -28.89 40.81 -10.24
N PHE A 219 -27.64 40.33 -10.23
CA PHE A 219 -27.30 38.96 -9.83
C PHE A 219 -26.16 38.96 -8.81
N GLN A 220 -26.28 38.26 -7.68
CA GLN A 220 -25.21 38.14 -6.68
C GLN A 220 -25.20 36.73 -6.06
N LEU A 221 -24.01 36.21 -5.78
CA LEU A 221 -23.82 34.98 -5.03
C LEU A 221 -23.27 35.32 -3.64
N VAL A 222 -24.01 34.98 -2.58
CA VAL A 222 -23.71 35.44 -1.20
C VAL A 222 -23.43 34.30 -0.22
N GLY A 223 -23.72 33.06 -0.60
CA GLY A 223 -23.31 31.90 0.21
C GLY A 223 -23.17 30.63 -0.62
N MET A 224 -22.27 29.75 -0.18
CA MET A 224 -22.13 28.38 -0.69
C MET A 224 -21.87 27.44 0.48
N VAL A 225 -22.50 26.27 0.45
CA VAL A 225 -22.28 25.19 1.40
C VAL A 225 -21.57 24.08 0.69
N PHE A 226 -20.50 23.60 1.32
CA PHE A 226 -19.69 22.51 0.82
C PHE A 226 -19.65 21.38 1.83
N ASP A 227 -19.79 20.15 1.39
CA ASP A 227 -19.37 18.99 2.18
C ASP A 227 -17.89 18.72 1.86
N VAL A 228 -17.04 18.85 2.87
CA VAL A 228 -15.62 18.46 2.78
C VAL A 228 -15.50 17.05 3.36
N MET A 229 -14.89 16.16 2.60
CA MET A 229 -14.60 14.80 3.03
C MET A 229 -13.14 14.66 3.43
N ALA A 230 -12.88 13.81 4.42
CA ALA A 230 -11.53 13.39 4.72
C ALA A 230 -10.81 12.89 3.44
N PRO A 231 -9.47 13.05 3.36
CA PRO A 231 -8.68 12.30 2.38
C PRO A 231 -9.12 10.84 2.46
N PRO A 232 -9.34 10.14 1.33
CA PRO A 232 -9.37 8.68 1.41
C PRO A 232 -8.13 8.27 2.20
N PRO A 233 -8.25 7.34 3.18
CA PRO A 233 -7.09 6.91 3.93
C PRO A 233 -6.00 6.58 2.91
N GLU A 234 -4.81 7.17 3.07
CA GLU A 234 -3.67 6.79 2.23
C GLU A 234 -3.44 5.30 2.47
N ILE A 235 -4.05 4.49 1.60
CA ILE A 235 -3.62 3.13 1.38
C ILE A 235 -2.22 3.29 0.82
N PRO A 236 -1.18 2.79 1.50
CA PRO A 236 0.16 2.83 0.93
C PRO A 236 0.09 2.26 -0.48
N SER A 237 0.39 3.10 -1.48
CA SER A 237 0.29 2.70 -2.88
C SER A 237 1.42 1.71 -3.17
N GLY A 238 1.14 0.42 -3.10
CA GLY A 238 2.10 -0.63 -3.42
C GLY A 238 1.46 -2.01 -3.41
N PRO A 239 2.04 -2.98 -4.15
CA PRO A 239 1.57 -4.35 -4.13
C PRO A 239 1.82 -4.98 -2.76
N ASN A 240 1.08 -6.03 -2.43
CA ASN A 240 1.52 -6.97 -1.41
C ASN A 240 2.86 -7.58 -1.83
N VAL A 241 3.68 -7.99 -0.87
CA VAL A 241 4.98 -8.61 -1.15
C VAL A 241 5.06 -9.92 -0.39
N ILE A 242 5.29 -11.03 -1.10
CA ILE A 242 5.54 -12.34 -0.50
C ILE A 242 6.95 -12.77 -0.86
N VAL A 243 7.76 -13.10 0.14
CA VAL A 243 9.04 -13.77 -0.03
C VAL A 243 8.92 -15.18 0.52
N PHE A 244 8.73 -16.14 -0.39
CA PHE A 244 8.70 -17.56 -0.08
C PHE A 244 10.13 -18.11 -0.17
N LEU A 245 10.71 -18.49 0.97
CA LEU A 245 12.12 -18.85 1.08
C LEU A 245 12.30 -20.30 1.54
N MET A 246 12.80 -21.15 0.66
CA MET A 246 13.11 -22.54 1.00
C MET A 246 14.49 -22.69 1.64
N ASP A 247 14.61 -23.69 2.51
CA ASP A 247 15.84 -24.05 3.20
C ASP A 247 16.49 -25.26 2.52
N ASP A 248 17.78 -25.15 2.16
CA ASP A 248 18.57 -26.20 1.51
C ASP A 248 18.00 -26.74 0.17
N LEU A 249 17.28 -25.93 -0.63
CA LEU A 249 16.79 -26.37 -1.94
C LEU A 249 17.94 -26.40 -2.97
N GLY A 250 18.24 -27.58 -3.52
CA GLY A 250 19.25 -27.73 -4.56
C GLY A 250 18.82 -27.15 -5.91
N LEU A 251 19.80 -26.65 -6.66
CA LEU A 251 19.58 -26.10 -8.01
C LEU A 251 19.04 -27.16 -8.98
N THR A 252 19.13 -28.46 -8.73
CA THR A 252 18.57 -29.50 -9.62
C THR A 252 17.42 -30.28 -9.00
N ASP A 253 16.91 -29.82 -7.85
CA ASP A 253 15.88 -30.49 -7.05
C ASP A 253 14.45 -30.04 -7.39
N VAL A 254 14.26 -29.38 -8.54
CA VAL A 254 12.95 -28.92 -9.02
C VAL A 254 12.75 -29.32 -10.48
N GLN A 255 11.50 -29.63 -10.84
CA GLN A 255 11.19 -30.13 -12.19
C GLN A 255 11.50 -29.10 -13.28
N GLU A 256 11.31 -27.81 -12.98
CA GLU A 256 11.52 -26.70 -13.90
C GLU A 256 12.95 -26.66 -14.44
N HIS A 257 13.92 -27.05 -13.61
CA HIS A 257 15.33 -26.94 -13.95
C HIS A 257 15.80 -28.00 -14.94
N ALA A 258 15.05 -29.10 -15.13
CA ALA A 258 15.28 -30.05 -16.22
C ALA A 258 15.12 -29.41 -17.61
N THR A 259 14.38 -28.30 -17.73
CA THR A 259 14.20 -27.55 -18.99
C THR A 259 15.47 -26.80 -19.42
N TYR A 260 16.31 -26.36 -18.47
CA TYR A 260 17.44 -25.45 -18.73
C TYR A 260 18.80 -26.00 -18.33
N PHE A 261 18.84 -26.92 -17.38
CA PHE A 261 20.03 -27.66 -17.01
C PHE A 261 19.87 -29.07 -17.59
N PRO A 262 20.65 -29.47 -18.62
CA PRO A 262 20.60 -30.82 -19.18
C PRO A 262 20.90 -31.93 -18.15
N ALA A 263 21.42 -31.55 -16.97
CA ALA A 263 21.64 -32.41 -15.81
C ALA A 263 20.52 -32.32 -14.74
N GLY A 264 19.43 -31.62 -15.03
CA GLY A 264 18.28 -31.49 -14.14
C GLY A 264 17.64 -32.85 -13.88
N SER A 265 16.96 -32.96 -12.74
CA SER A 265 16.52 -34.25 -12.22
C SER A 265 15.19 -34.68 -12.82
N PRO A 266 15.08 -35.89 -13.41
CA PRO A 266 13.79 -36.47 -13.74
C PRO A 266 13.04 -37.01 -12.51
N LEU A 267 13.66 -36.98 -11.31
CA LEU A 267 13.07 -37.51 -10.09
C LEU A 267 12.01 -36.57 -9.50
N PHE A 268 12.30 -35.29 -9.32
CA PHE A 268 11.43 -34.34 -8.62
C PHE A 268 10.23 -33.91 -9.47
N GLU A 269 9.06 -33.81 -8.84
CA GLU A 269 7.83 -33.26 -9.43
C GLU A 269 7.36 -32.08 -8.57
N THR A 270 7.33 -30.91 -9.19
CA THR A 270 7.03 -29.63 -8.52
C THR A 270 6.10 -28.78 -9.41
N PRO A 271 4.85 -29.23 -9.63
CA PRO A 271 3.91 -28.56 -10.53
C PRO A 271 3.53 -27.16 -10.09
N ASN A 272 3.50 -26.84 -8.79
CA ASN A 272 3.15 -25.50 -8.32
C ASN A 272 4.31 -24.51 -8.46
N MET A 273 5.53 -24.94 -8.19
CA MET A 273 6.74 -24.16 -8.51
C MET A 273 6.83 -23.90 -10.01
N HIS A 274 6.51 -24.90 -10.84
CA HIS A 274 6.43 -24.77 -12.28
C HIS A 274 5.36 -23.75 -12.70
N ARG A 275 4.14 -23.84 -12.14
CA ARG A 275 3.05 -22.87 -12.35
C ARG A 275 3.49 -21.45 -12.05
N LEU A 276 4.07 -21.21 -10.87
CA LEU A 276 4.59 -19.90 -10.49
C LEU A 276 5.64 -19.39 -11.48
N ALA A 277 6.55 -20.28 -11.89
CA ALA A 277 7.60 -19.95 -12.83
C ALA A 277 7.05 -19.63 -14.23
N GLU A 278 5.97 -20.26 -14.69
CA GLU A 278 5.30 -19.97 -15.97
C GLU A 278 4.56 -18.63 -15.97
N GLN A 279 4.10 -18.17 -14.80
CA GLN A 279 3.38 -16.91 -14.63
C GLN A 279 4.32 -15.71 -14.38
N GLY A 280 5.62 -15.95 -14.16
CA GLY A 280 6.56 -14.93 -13.71
C GLY A 280 7.87 -14.86 -14.48
N MET A 281 8.88 -14.31 -13.81
CA MET A 281 10.25 -14.22 -14.31
C MET A 281 11.15 -15.20 -13.57
N ARG A 282 12.10 -15.78 -14.29
CA ARG A 282 13.07 -16.75 -13.76
C ARG A 282 14.48 -16.18 -13.83
N PHE A 283 15.29 -16.45 -12.82
CA PHE A 283 16.67 -15.97 -12.74
C PHE A 283 17.62 -17.17 -12.69
N ASN A 284 18.42 -17.36 -13.74
CA ASN A 284 19.43 -18.44 -13.83
C ASN A 284 20.80 -18.05 -13.26
N HIS A 285 20.94 -16.83 -12.75
CA HIS A 285 22.15 -16.29 -12.13
C HIS A 285 21.78 -15.52 -10.85
N ALA A 286 21.05 -16.18 -9.94
CA ALA A 286 20.73 -15.68 -8.61
C ALA A 286 21.66 -16.31 -7.58
N TYR A 287 22.25 -15.50 -6.69
CA TYR A 287 23.29 -15.94 -5.75
C TYR A 287 22.94 -15.53 -4.33
N ALA A 288 23.18 -16.44 -3.39
CA ALA A 288 23.00 -16.25 -1.97
C ALA A 288 24.32 -16.49 -1.21
N GLN A 289 24.33 -16.27 0.10
CA GLN A 289 25.41 -16.81 0.93
C GLN A 289 25.28 -18.35 0.97
N PRO A 290 26.38 -19.09 1.09
CA PRO A 290 26.34 -20.55 1.03
C PRO A 290 25.81 -21.22 2.32
N LEU A 291 25.13 -20.47 3.20
CA LEU A 291 24.58 -20.92 4.49
C LEU A 291 23.36 -20.07 4.91
N CYS A 292 22.44 -20.71 5.63
CA CYS A 292 21.13 -20.21 6.03
C CYS A 292 21.15 -18.87 6.76
N SER A 293 21.72 -18.78 7.98
CA SER A 293 21.74 -17.52 8.77
C SER A 293 22.40 -16.37 8.02
N ALA A 294 23.53 -16.63 7.34
CA ALA A 294 24.26 -15.62 6.58
C ALA A 294 23.44 -15.09 5.38
N SER A 295 22.68 -15.97 4.73
CA SER A 295 21.82 -15.63 3.59
C SER A 295 20.60 -14.84 4.04
N ARG A 296 19.89 -15.31 5.07
CA ARG A 296 18.72 -14.65 5.66
C ARG A 296 19.07 -13.25 6.17
N PHE A 297 20.21 -13.12 6.84
CA PHE A 297 20.74 -11.81 7.25
C PHE A 297 20.90 -10.89 6.04
N SER A 298 21.54 -11.38 4.97
CA SER A 298 21.82 -10.57 3.79
C SER A 298 20.55 -10.17 3.04
N LEU A 299 19.57 -11.08 2.98
CA LEU A 299 18.26 -10.85 2.38
C LEU A 299 17.49 -9.75 3.12
N LEU A 300 17.39 -9.83 4.45
CA LEU A 300 16.60 -8.89 5.24
C LEU A 300 17.28 -7.53 5.39
N SER A 301 18.60 -7.49 5.53
CA SER A 301 19.34 -6.22 5.72
C SER A 301 19.75 -5.53 4.41
N GLY A 302 19.76 -6.27 3.28
CA GLY A 302 20.36 -5.81 2.03
C GLY A 302 21.90 -5.68 2.11
N GLN A 303 22.55 -6.31 3.09
CA GLN A 303 23.99 -6.16 3.35
C GLN A 303 24.71 -7.50 3.44
N TYR A 304 25.93 -7.58 2.89
CA TYR A 304 26.78 -8.76 3.06
C TYR A 304 27.08 -9.04 4.54
N SER A 305 26.50 -10.11 5.07
CA SER A 305 26.61 -10.55 6.47
C SER A 305 28.06 -10.71 6.93
N ALA A 306 28.85 -11.52 6.23
CA ALA A 306 30.24 -11.80 6.58
C ALA A 306 31.15 -10.57 6.52
N ALA A 307 31.05 -9.78 5.44
CA ALA A 307 31.95 -8.67 5.18
C ALA A 307 31.70 -7.44 6.05
N ARG A 308 30.46 -7.23 6.50
CA ARG A 308 30.07 -6.04 7.27
C ARG A 308 29.77 -6.33 8.74
N HIS A 309 29.27 -7.53 9.04
CA HIS A 309 28.65 -7.83 10.33
C HIS A 309 29.27 -9.01 11.05
N SER A 310 30.30 -9.63 10.47
CA SER A 310 31.01 -10.78 11.03
C SER A 310 30.12 -11.97 11.33
N LEU A 311 29.07 -12.16 10.51
CA LEU A 311 28.25 -13.38 10.50
C LEU A 311 28.68 -14.23 9.29
N TYR A 312 29.53 -15.23 9.55
CA TYR A 312 30.18 -16.06 8.53
C TYR A 312 29.51 -17.44 8.38
N MET A 313 29.07 -18.03 9.49
CA MET A 313 28.48 -19.37 9.54
C MET A 313 26.99 -19.33 9.90
N ALA A 314 26.35 -20.50 9.86
CA ALA A 314 25.05 -20.70 10.47
C ALA A 314 25.15 -20.49 11.99
N ILE A 315 24.16 -19.81 12.56
CA ILE A 315 24.07 -19.66 14.01
C ILE A 315 23.69 -21.04 14.57
N VAL A 316 24.47 -21.55 15.52
CA VAL A 316 24.29 -22.87 16.13
C VAL A 316 24.43 -22.76 17.66
N PRO A 317 23.81 -23.66 18.46
CA PRO A 317 23.80 -23.60 19.94
C PRO A 317 25.17 -23.51 20.61
N SER A 318 26.23 -23.91 19.91
CA SER A 318 27.61 -23.79 20.37
C SER A 318 28.30 -22.83 19.42
N ALA A 319 28.77 -21.68 19.92
CA ALA A 319 29.71 -20.83 19.18
C ALA A 319 30.67 -21.75 18.43
N VAL A 320 30.66 -21.70 17.08
CA VAL A 320 31.41 -22.62 16.23
C VAL A 320 32.75 -22.84 16.90
N PRO A 321 33.09 -24.08 17.32
CA PRO A 321 34.27 -24.30 18.13
C PRO A 321 35.42 -23.62 17.41
N VAL A 322 36.03 -22.62 18.05
CA VAL A 322 37.36 -22.17 17.65
C VAL A 322 38.15 -23.47 17.52
N PRO A 323 38.59 -23.87 16.31
CA PRO A 323 39.16 -25.19 16.12
C PRO A 323 40.21 -25.39 17.20
N THR A 324 40.08 -26.47 17.99
CA THR A 324 40.99 -26.73 19.09
C THR A 324 42.39 -26.73 18.51
N LEU A 325 43.17 -25.67 18.79
CA LEU A 325 44.48 -25.53 18.21
C LEU A 325 45.29 -26.77 18.60
N PRO A 326 46.08 -27.35 17.68
CA PRO A 326 47.05 -28.37 18.08
C PRO A 326 47.90 -27.78 19.21
N THR A 327 48.08 -28.53 20.30
CA THR A 327 48.79 -28.09 21.52
C THR A 327 50.25 -27.66 21.26
N SER A 328 50.74 -27.88 20.04
CA SER A 328 51.99 -27.35 19.53
C SER A 328 51.87 -27.02 18.04
N SER A 329 51.90 -25.74 17.69
CA SER A 329 52.31 -25.25 16.38
C SER A 329 53.70 -24.59 16.52
N ALA A 330 54.47 -24.50 15.42
CA ALA A 330 55.70 -23.72 15.44
C ALA A 330 55.37 -22.27 15.83
N ALA A 331 56.18 -21.66 16.71
CA ALA A 331 55.96 -20.33 17.32
C ALA A 331 55.81 -19.14 16.32
N THR A 332 55.84 -19.41 15.01
CA THR A 332 55.77 -18.44 13.92
C THR A 332 54.42 -18.38 13.21
N GLN A 333 53.40 -19.12 13.64
CA GLN A 333 52.10 -19.14 12.96
C GLN A 333 50.97 -18.75 13.92
N ALA A 334 50.68 -17.45 14.01
CA ALA A 334 49.44 -16.95 14.60
C ALA A 334 48.29 -17.19 13.62
N TYR A 335 47.35 -18.08 13.98
CA TYR A 335 46.07 -18.22 13.27
C TYR A 335 45.05 -17.30 13.95
N ASN A 336 44.70 -16.20 13.28
CA ASN A 336 43.58 -15.36 13.70
C ASN A 336 42.29 -15.97 13.12
N TYR A 337 41.46 -16.56 13.97
CA TYR A 337 40.09 -16.91 13.58
C TYR A 337 39.20 -15.69 13.74
N PRO A 338 38.35 -15.35 12.74
CA PRO A 338 37.35 -14.32 12.94
C PRO A 338 36.38 -14.78 14.02
N THR A 339 35.99 -13.87 14.91
CA THR A 339 34.85 -14.10 15.80
C THR A 339 33.59 -14.10 14.96
N ASP A 340 32.84 -15.18 15.02
CA ASP A 340 31.53 -15.26 14.36
C ASP A 340 30.44 -14.72 15.28
N ARG A 341 29.42 -14.11 14.68
CA ARG A 341 28.28 -13.56 15.42
C ARG A 341 27.22 -14.64 15.61
N ASP A 342 26.50 -14.55 16.72
CA ASP A 342 25.45 -15.49 17.10
C ASP A 342 24.04 -14.92 16.92
N HIS A 343 23.89 -13.71 16.36
CA HIS A 343 22.59 -13.10 16.09
C HIS A 343 22.68 -11.93 15.10
N MET A 344 21.51 -11.51 14.59
CA MET A 344 21.33 -10.23 13.92
C MET A 344 21.21 -9.10 14.95
N PRO A 345 22.10 -8.10 14.96
CA PRO A 345 22.01 -6.98 15.89
C PRO A 345 20.76 -6.14 15.60
N LEU A 346 20.10 -5.67 16.66
CA LEU A 346 18.86 -4.91 16.55
C LEU A 346 19.06 -3.51 15.93
N GLU A 347 20.28 -3.00 15.89
CA GLU A 347 20.60 -1.75 15.18
C GLU A 347 20.66 -1.90 13.65
N ILE A 348 20.63 -3.14 13.13
CA ILE A 348 20.60 -3.40 11.68
C ILE A 348 19.17 -3.33 11.19
N GLU A 349 18.87 -2.25 10.50
CA GLU A 349 17.56 -2.05 9.90
C GLU A 349 17.27 -3.06 8.79
N THR A 350 16.07 -3.64 8.82
CA THR A 350 15.60 -4.65 7.87
C THR A 350 14.58 -4.09 6.87
N ILE A 351 14.35 -4.84 5.79
CA ILE A 351 13.28 -4.56 4.83
C ILE A 351 11.89 -4.55 5.51
N ALA A 352 11.68 -5.36 6.55
CA ALA A 352 10.42 -5.38 7.29
C ALA A 352 10.18 -4.04 8.01
N GLU A 353 11.18 -3.51 8.71
CA GLU A 353 11.08 -2.19 9.36
C GLU A 353 10.82 -1.07 8.35
N ARG A 354 11.50 -1.13 7.19
CA ARG A 354 11.29 -0.17 6.09
C ARG A 354 9.86 -0.23 5.55
N LEU A 355 9.33 -1.42 5.31
CA LEU A 355 7.96 -1.62 4.79
C LEU A 355 6.91 -1.25 5.84
N LYS A 356 7.13 -1.59 7.11
CA LYS A 356 6.29 -1.18 8.23
C LYS A 356 6.24 0.35 8.36
N ALA A 357 7.38 1.03 8.24
CA ALA A 357 7.44 2.49 8.23
C ALA A 357 6.72 3.10 7.01
N ALA A 358 6.61 2.36 5.90
CA ALA A 358 5.82 2.71 4.73
C ALA A 358 4.34 2.30 4.83
N GLY A 359 3.87 1.81 5.98
CA GLY A 359 2.45 1.50 6.24
C GLY A 359 2.03 0.05 5.95
N TYR A 360 2.95 -0.83 5.58
CA TYR A 360 2.63 -2.24 5.34
C TYR A 360 2.25 -2.97 6.65
N ALA A 361 1.37 -3.97 6.55
CA ALA A 361 1.35 -5.06 7.52
C ALA A 361 2.58 -5.95 7.29
N THR A 362 3.22 -6.41 8.36
CA THR A 362 4.49 -7.16 8.23
C THR A 362 4.43 -8.45 9.02
N TRP A 363 4.63 -9.58 8.37
CA TRP A 363 4.53 -10.88 9.01
C TRP A 363 5.70 -11.81 8.69
N HIS A 364 6.08 -12.57 9.71
CA HIS A 364 7.10 -13.63 9.63
C HIS A 364 6.46 -14.99 9.90
N THR A 365 6.83 -16.01 9.14
CA THR A 365 6.34 -17.38 9.35
C THR A 365 7.48 -18.39 9.22
N GLY A 366 7.50 -19.43 10.05
CA GLY A 366 8.49 -20.50 9.94
C GLY A 366 9.88 -20.16 10.50
N LYS A 367 10.94 -20.44 9.75
CA LYS A 367 12.33 -20.43 10.26
C LYS A 367 12.96 -19.04 10.25
N TRP A 368 13.33 -18.53 11.43
CA TRP A 368 14.00 -17.23 11.58
C TRP A 368 15.52 -17.32 11.45
N HIS A 369 16.14 -18.13 12.31
CA HIS A 369 17.58 -18.44 12.33
C HIS A 369 18.54 -17.23 12.36
N LEU A 370 18.09 -16.13 12.98
CA LEU A 370 18.84 -14.88 13.19
C LEU A 370 18.90 -14.44 14.67
N SER A 371 18.42 -15.29 15.58
CA SER A 371 18.58 -15.14 17.02
C SER A 371 19.67 -16.07 17.54
N PRO A 372 20.22 -15.85 18.74
CA PRO A 372 21.06 -16.85 19.39
C PRO A 372 20.32 -18.18 19.47
N GLU A 373 20.99 -19.26 19.07
CA GLU A 373 20.36 -20.57 19.15
C GLU A 373 20.23 -21.00 20.63
N PRO A 374 19.12 -21.67 20.99
CA PRO A 374 18.86 -22.10 22.34
C PRO A 374 20.00 -22.97 22.89
N THR A 375 20.39 -22.73 24.14
CA THR A 375 21.29 -23.63 24.89
C THR A 375 20.55 -24.29 26.05
N GLY A 376 20.73 -25.59 26.23
CA GLY A 376 20.08 -26.35 27.30
C GLY A 376 18.70 -26.90 26.92
N SER A 377 17.75 -26.93 27.87
CA SER A 377 16.45 -27.58 27.71
C SER A 377 15.33 -26.68 27.16
N ASN A 378 15.62 -25.40 26.91
CA ASN A 378 14.70 -24.51 26.21
C ASN A 378 14.92 -24.71 24.70
N PRO A 379 13.94 -25.18 23.92
CA PRO A 379 14.09 -25.34 22.47
C PRO A 379 13.97 -24.02 21.70
N ASN A 380 13.67 -22.90 22.38
CA ASN A 380 13.39 -21.62 21.73
C ASN A 380 14.57 -20.63 21.78
N PRO A 381 14.77 -19.86 20.71
CA PRO A 381 15.71 -18.75 20.74
C PRO A 381 15.29 -17.70 21.80
N PRO A 382 16.20 -16.86 22.30
CA PRO A 382 15.84 -15.74 23.17
C PRO A 382 14.88 -14.76 22.48
N GLU A 383 13.78 -14.41 23.16
CA GLU A 383 12.75 -13.49 22.66
C GLU A 383 13.29 -12.08 22.35
N ASP A 384 14.42 -11.70 22.94
CA ASP A 384 15.11 -10.42 22.69
C ASP A 384 15.54 -10.23 21.23
N TYR A 385 15.56 -11.31 20.43
CA TYR A 385 15.98 -11.29 19.02
C TYR A 385 14.93 -11.88 18.07
N TYR A 386 13.67 -11.91 18.48
CA TYR A 386 12.57 -12.40 17.66
C TYR A 386 12.23 -11.47 16.48
N PRO A 387 11.51 -11.96 15.46
CA PRO A 387 11.05 -11.17 14.32
C PRO A 387 10.32 -9.88 14.73
N ASP A 388 9.55 -9.89 15.83
CA ASP A 388 8.86 -8.69 16.33
C ASP A 388 9.81 -7.55 16.73
N LYS A 389 11.08 -7.86 17.03
CA LYS A 389 12.15 -6.88 17.30
C LYS A 389 12.81 -6.35 16.03
N GLN A 390 12.45 -6.90 14.88
CA GLN A 390 13.03 -6.62 13.56
C GLN A 390 11.94 -6.27 12.54
N GLY A 391 10.93 -5.52 13.00
CA GLY A 391 9.96 -4.87 12.14
C GLY A 391 8.74 -5.70 11.75
N PHE A 392 8.56 -6.92 12.26
CA PHE A 392 7.37 -7.73 12.00
C PHE A 392 6.25 -7.47 13.03
N ASP A 393 5.02 -7.26 12.58
CA ASP A 393 3.82 -7.06 13.40
C ASP A 393 3.29 -8.36 14.01
N LYS A 394 3.37 -9.46 13.27
CA LYS A 394 2.99 -10.80 13.72
C LYS A 394 4.03 -11.84 13.30
N GLN A 395 4.12 -12.91 14.09
CA GLN A 395 4.92 -14.08 13.80
C GLN A 395 4.14 -15.35 14.15
N LEU A 396 4.12 -16.33 13.25
CA LEU A 396 3.44 -17.62 13.48
C LEU A 396 4.39 -18.71 13.97
N SER A 397 5.69 -18.52 13.76
CA SER A 397 6.77 -19.34 14.30
C SER A 397 8.08 -18.56 14.15
N VAL A 398 9.04 -18.83 15.03
CA VAL A 398 10.43 -18.35 14.96
C VAL A 398 11.36 -19.51 14.67
N GLY A 399 11.13 -20.67 15.30
CA GLY A 399 11.88 -21.94 15.25
C GLY A 399 13.33 -21.86 14.72
N GLY A 400 14.30 -22.16 15.60
CA GLY A 400 15.75 -22.03 15.38
C GLY A 400 16.32 -22.80 14.18
N ALA A 401 17.21 -23.77 14.41
CA ALA A 401 17.84 -24.51 13.31
C ALA A 401 16.85 -25.38 12.48
N GLY A 402 15.65 -25.64 12.99
CA GLY A 402 14.61 -26.42 12.32
C GLY A 402 13.44 -26.76 13.25
N PRO A 403 12.40 -27.45 12.74
CA PRO A 403 11.25 -27.82 13.54
C PRO A 403 11.60 -28.97 14.49
N SER A 404 11.09 -28.92 15.72
CA SER A 404 11.35 -29.92 16.77
C SER A 404 10.07 -30.68 17.13
N PRO A 405 10.10 -32.03 17.30
CA PRO A 405 11.25 -32.92 17.18
C PRO A 405 11.62 -33.26 15.72
N GLY A 406 10.85 -32.77 14.75
CA GLY A 406 11.07 -32.93 13.32
C GLY A 406 9.89 -32.35 12.54
N TYR A 407 9.64 -32.88 11.34
CA TYR A 407 8.65 -32.34 10.40
C TYR A 407 7.23 -32.89 10.58
N PHE A 408 7.01 -33.72 11.61
CA PHE A 408 5.69 -34.19 12.02
C PHE A 408 5.41 -33.72 13.43
N GLY A 409 4.19 -33.24 13.67
CA GLY A 409 3.77 -32.76 14.97
C GLY A 409 3.68 -33.88 16.02
N PRO A 410 3.29 -33.54 17.26
CA PRO A 410 3.13 -32.20 17.78
C PRO A 410 4.50 -31.52 17.87
N PHE A 411 4.57 -30.30 17.36
CA PHE A 411 5.77 -29.50 17.35
C PHE A 411 6.04 -28.96 18.75
N THR A 412 7.23 -29.23 19.28
CA THR A 412 7.68 -28.72 20.58
C THR A 412 8.32 -27.34 20.40
N MET A 413 7.58 -26.43 19.76
CA MET A 413 7.95 -25.04 19.49
C MET A 413 6.90 -24.13 20.14
N PRO A 414 7.07 -23.72 21.41
CA PRO A 414 6.12 -22.85 22.10
C PRO A 414 5.86 -21.50 21.43
N ASP A 415 6.77 -21.04 20.56
CA ASP A 415 6.65 -19.84 19.74
C ASP A 415 5.80 -20.07 18.47
N MET A 416 5.45 -21.33 18.17
CA MET A 416 4.50 -21.64 17.11
C MET A 416 3.07 -21.35 17.58
N VAL A 417 2.44 -20.41 16.93
CA VAL A 417 1.10 -19.91 17.28
C VAL A 417 0.21 -19.80 16.05
N ASP A 418 -1.10 -19.84 16.29
CA ASP A 418 -2.10 -19.52 15.27
C ASP A 418 -2.23 -18.01 15.06
N HIS A 419 -3.04 -17.62 14.08
CA HIS A 419 -3.30 -16.22 13.74
C HIS A 419 -3.91 -15.39 14.91
N ALA A 420 -4.51 -16.08 15.90
CA ALA A 420 -5.05 -15.52 17.14
C ALA A 420 -4.04 -15.53 18.31
N GLY A 421 -2.82 -16.04 18.12
CA GLY A 421 -1.76 -16.10 19.13
C GLY A 421 -1.87 -17.27 20.10
N ASN A 422 -2.73 -18.26 19.83
CA ASN A 422 -2.81 -19.46 20.66
C ASN A 422 -1.72 -20.46 20.25
N PRO A 423 -1.19 -21.28 21.19
CA PRO A 423 -0.23 -22.33 20.86
C PRO A 423 -0.76 -23.26 19.76
N ALA A 424 0.03 -23.43 18.70
CA ALA A 424 -0.36 -24.17 17.50
C ALA A 424 0.59 -25.34 17.22
N ALA A 425 0.85 -26.17 18.23
CA ALA A 425 1.76 -27.32 18.12
C ALA A 425 1.29 -28.40 17.11
N GLY A 426 0.05 -28.36 16.63
CA GLY A 426 -0.52 -29.42 15.80
C GLY A 426 -0.64 -30.76 16.54
N THR A 427 -0.81 -31.83 15.79
CA THR A 427 -1.03 -33.21 16.24
C THR A 427 0.04 -34.16 15.69
N ASN A 428 0.10 -35.39 16.20
CA ASN A 428 1.05 -36.44 15.76
C ASN A 428 1.07 -36.71 14.24
N LYS A 429 0.06 -36.24 13.49
CA LYS A 429 -0.10 -36.53 12.05
C LYS A 429 0.10 -35.31 11.17
N ASP A 430 0.26 -34.13 11.77
CA ASP A 430 0.36 -32.90 11.02
C ASP A 430 1.78 -32.80 10.46
N TYR A 431 1.86 -32.72 9.13
CA TYR A 431 3.11 -32.49 8.43
C TYR A 431 3.36 -30.99 8.38
N ILE A 432 4.57 -30.54 8.76
CA ILE A 432 4.85 -29.11 9.00
C ILE A 432 4.51 -28.22 7.81
N ALA A 433 4.72 -28.68 6.58
CA ALA A 433 4.42 -27.90 5.37
C ALA A 433 2.91 -27.62 5.22
N ASP A 434 2.08 -28.63 5.48
CA ASP A 434 0.62 -28.47 5.42
C ASP A 434 0.14 -27.60 6.58
N HIS A 435 0.68 -27.83 7.78
CA HIS A 435 0.33 -27.08 8.98
C HIS A 435 0.66 -25.60 8.84
N MET A 436 1.86 -25.26 8.33
CA MET A 436 2.24 -23.87 8.08
C MET A 436 1.32 -23.22 7.03
N ALA A 437 0.94 -23.94 5.96
CA ALA A 437 -0.02 -23.43 4.98
C ALA A 437 -1.35 -23.02 5.62
N ASP A 438 -1.90 -23.84 6.53
CA ASP A 438 -3.14 -23.56 7.25
C ASP A 438 -2.99 -22.33 8.17
N LEU A 439 -1.88 -22.23 8.90
CA LEU A 439 -1.63 -21.08 9.79
C LEU A 439 -1.51 -19.76 8.99
N VAL A 440 -0.83 -19.79 7.84
CA VAL A 440 -0.68 -18.61 6.96
C VAL A 440 -2.01 -18.20 6.34
N GLN A 441 -2.86 -19.16 5.94
CA GLN A 441 -4.19 -18.83 5.42
C GLN A 441 -5.05 -18.14 6.49
N GLY A 442 -5.02 -18.60 7.75
CA GLY A 442 -5.74 -17.91 8.84
C GLY A 442 -5.25 -16.47 9.07
N LEU A 443 -3.95 -16.22 8.90
CA LEU A 443 -3.38 -14.87 8.97
C LEU A 443 -3.86 -13.98 7.82
N LEU A 444 -3.96 -14.51 6.60
CA LEU A 444 -4.49 -13.80 5.44
C LEU A 444 -6.00 -13.54 5.58
N ASP A 445 -6.76 -14.50 6.12
CA ASP A 445 -8.20 -14.35 6.41
C ASP A 445 -8.44 -13.19 7.37
N ASP A 446 -7.69 -13.12 8.48
CA ASP A 446 -7.75 -12.01 9.43
C ASP A 446 -7.49 -10.67 8.73
N HIS A 447 -6.51 -10.62 7.84
CA HIS A 447 -6.15 -9.39 7.16
C HIS A 447 -7.23 -8.93 6.17
N LEU A 448 -7.71 -9.84 5.33
CA LEU A 448 -8.81 -9.57 4.40
C LEU A 448 -10.10 -9.18 5.13
N ALA A 449 -10.33 -9.68 6.34
CA ALA A 449 -11.49 -9.33 7.14
C ALA A 449 -11.37 -7.93 7.80
N ASN A 450 -10.17 -7.55 8.25
CA ASN A 450 -9.99 -6.37 9.10
C ASN A 450 -9.40 -5.16 8.35
N ASP A 451 -8.40 -5.37 7.50
CA ASP A 451 -7.65 -4.32 6.82
C ASP A 451 -7.42 -4.64 5.32
N PRO A 452 -8.45 -4.99 4.52
CA PRO A 452 -8.29 -5.56 3.17
C PRO A 452 -7.59 -4.66 2.15
N THR A 453 -7.50 -3.36 2.45
CA THR A 453 -6.85 -2.38 1.57
C THR A 453 -5.40 -2.12 1.95
N ARG A 454 -4.97 -2.43 3.17
CA ARG A 454 -3.61 -2.18 3.63
C ARG A 454 -2.68 -3.22 2.98
N PRO A 455 -1.60 -2.85 2.28
CA PRO A 455 -0.72 -3.85 1.70
C PRO A 455 0.05 -4.60 2.79
N PHE A 456 0.42 -5.84 2.53
CA PHE A 456 1.20 -6.66 3.44
C PHE A 456 2.54 -7.12 2.87
N PHE A 457 3.50 -7.35 3.76
CA PHE A 457 4.76 -8.02 3.52
C PHE A 457 4.77 -9.32 4.32
N LEU A 458 4.77 -10.44 3.62
CA LEU A 458 4.87 -11.77 4.19
C LEU A 458 6.26 -12.34 3.86
N TYR A 459 7.12 -12.42 4.87
CA TYR A 459 8.34 -13.20 4.80
C TYR A 459 8.03 -14.61 5.27
N TYR A 460 8.06 -15.57 4.34
CA TYR A 460 7.65 -16.95 4.53
C TYR A 460 8.82 -17.92 4.30
N PRO A 461 9.77 -18.00 5.24
CA PRO A 461 10.75 -19.06 5.25
C PRO A 461 10.17 -20.42 5.67
N THR A 462 10.25 -21.40 4.78
CA THR A 462 9.87 -22.79 5.10
C THR A 462 10.94 -23.48 5.93
N TYR A 463 10.55 -24.52 6.67
CA TYR A 463 11.48 -25.40 7.39
C TYR A 463 12.07 -26.50 6.50
N SER A 464 11.30 -26.92 5.50
CA SER A 464 11.72 -27.93 4.53
C SER A 464 12.54 -27.25 3.42
N VAL A 465 13.55 -27.91 2.85
CA VAL A 465 13.84 -29.36 2.87
C VAL A 465 15.07 -29.75 3.70
N HIS A 466 15.48 -28.86 4.60
CA HIS A 466 16.61 -29.04 5.51
C HIS A 466 16.56 -30.39 6.26
N TYR A 467 17.73 -30.88 6.68
CA TYR A 467 17.86 -32.08 7.51
C TYR A 467 17.19 -31.87 8.89
N PRO A 468 16.58 -32.90 9.53
CA PRO A 468 16.45 -34.29 9.09
C PRO A 468 15.39 -34.51 7.99
N HIS A 469 15.63 -35.47 7.11
CA HIS A 469 14.73 -35.72 5.97
C HIS A 469 13.52 -36.56 6.36
N HIS A 470 12.38 -35.89 6.44
CA HIS A 470 11.11 -36.45 6.86
C HIS A 470 10.07 -36.19 5.78
N ALA A 471 9.32 -37.22 5.39
CA ALA A 471 8.28 -37.08 4.39
C ALA A 471 7.12 -38.05 4.67
N LYS A 472 5.94 -37.74 4.13
CA LYS A 472 4.80 -38.68 4.18
C LYS A 472 5.17 -39.97 3.46
N ARG A 473 4.85 -41.12 4.05
CA ARG A 473 5.17 -42.47 3.52
C ARG A 473 4.68 -42.65 2.10
N SER A 474 3.46 -42.20 1.81
CA SER A 474 2.87 -42.28 0.46
C SER A 474 3.68 -41.55 -0.61
N ARG A 475 4.24 -40.37 -0.30
CA ARG A 475 5.12 -39.62 -1.21
C ARG A 475 6.46 -40.32 -1.38
N PHE A 476 7.03 -40.83 -0.28
CA PHE A 476 8.27 -41.60 -0.34
C PHE A 476 8.13 -42.85 -1.23
N ASP A 477 7.08 -43.65 -1.03
CA ASP A 477 6.82 -44.88 -1.80
C ASP A 477 6.70 -44.58 -3.30
N TYR A 478 6.06 -43.46 -3.64
CA TYR A 478 5.95 -42.97 -5.00
C TYR A 478 7.32 -42.66 -5.61
N TYR A 479 8.15 -41.85 -4.94
CA TYR A 479 9.48 -41.51 -5.46
C TYR A 479 10.47 -42.67 -5.42
N GLU A 480 10.34 -43.61 -4.49
CA GLU A 480 11.12 -44.85 -4.47
C GLU A 480 10.81 -45.69 -5.72
N THR A 481 9.52 -45.85 -6.02
CA THR A 481 9.06 -46.55 -7.23
C THR A 481 9.53 -45.83 -8.50
N LYS A 482 9.42 -44.50 -8.54
CA LYS A 482 9.86 -43.68 -9.66
C LYS A 482 11.37 -43.80 -9.87
N LEU A 483 12.16 -43.67 -8.82
CA LEU A 483 13.62 -43.78 -8.86
C LEU A 483 14.07 -45.14 -9.41
N ALA A 484 13.41 -46.23 -8.99
CA ALA A 484 13.69 -47.58 -9.51
C ALA A 484 13.45 -47.72 -11.02
N GLY A 485 12.59 -46.86 -11.59
CA GLY A 485 12.33 -46.79 -13.05
C GLY A 485 13.29 -45.88 -13.82
N LEU A 486 14.13 -45.08 -13.15
CA LEU A 486 15.06 -44.15 -13.79
C LEU A 486 16.40 -44.85 -14.08
N VAL A 487 16.92 -44.62 -15.29
CA VAL A 487 18.26 -45.08 -15.70
C VAL A 487 19.27 -43.96 -15.46
N ASP A 488 20.40 -44.28 -14.82
CA ASP A 488 21.52 -43.36 -14.58
C ASP A 488 21.17 -42.04 -13.86
N SER A 489 20.12 -42.03 -13.02
CA SER A 489 19.74 -40.85 -12.23
C SER A 489 20.90 -40.39 -11.35
N LYS A 490 21.21 -39.08 -11.37
CA LYS A 490 22.18 -38.48 -10.45
C LYS A 490 21.60 -38.24 -9.05
N HIS A 491 20.29 -38.11 -8.95
CA HIS A 491 19.58 -37.97 -7.68
C HIS A 491 19.15 -39.36 -7.21
N GLN A 492 19.51 -39.70 -5.97
CA GLN A 492 19.34 -41.03 -5.40
C GLN A 492 18.51 -41.03 -4.10
N HIS A 493 17.95 -39.88 -3.73
CA HIS A 493 17.27 -39.68 -2.45
C HIS A 493 15.76 -39.44 -2.65
N PRO A 494 14.93 -40.50 -2.67
CA PRO A 494 13.48 -40.36 -2.86
C PRO A 494 12.80 -39.61 -1.72
N VAL A 495 13.35 -39.65 -0.49
CA VAL A 495 12.85 -38.85 0.64
C VAL A 495 12.99 -37.35 0.39
N MET A 496 14.07 -36.91 -0.29
CA MET A 496 14.30 -35.51 -0.59
C MET A 496 13.26 -35.04 -1.60
N ALA A 497 13.01 -35.83 -2.65
CA ALA A 497 11.94 -35.55 -3.61
C ALA A 497 10.56 -35.51 -2.94
N ALA A 498 10.29 -36.43 -2.01
CA ALA A 498 9.05 -36.45 -1.24
C ALA A 498 8.88 -35.22 -0.32
N GLN A 499 9.97 -34.73 0.27
CA GLN A 499 9.98 -33.54 1.12
C GLN A 499 9.82 -32.26 0.29
N VAL A 500 10.50 -32.17 -0.87
CA VAL A 500 10.32 -31.09 -1.85
C VAL A 500 8.88 -31.02 -2.34
N GLU A 501 8.27 -32.15 -2.70
CA GLU A 501 6.85 -32.18 -3.09
C GLU A 501 5.93 -31.68 -1.96
N GLY A 502 6.34 -31.89 -0.70
CA GLY A 502 5.65 -31.31 0.44
C GLY A 502 5.61 -29.80 0.43
N VAL A 503 6.74 -29.15 0.13
CA VAL A 503 6.79 -27.69 0.01
C VAL A 503 6.11 -27.19 -1.27
N ASP A 504 6.19 -27.96 -2.36
CA ASP A 504 5.43 -27.63 -3.58
C ASP A 504 3.91 -27.65 -3.31
N THR A 505 3.43 -28.57 -2.47
CA THR A 505 2.02 -28.63 -2.04
C THR A 505 1.64 -27.42 -1.16
N GLU A 506 2.51 -27.05 -0.21
CA GLU A 506 2.35 -25.85 0.63
C GLU A 506 2.30 -24.56 -0.20
N LEU A 507 3.20 -24.43 -1.19
CA LEU A 507 3.17 -23.35 -2.17
C LEU A 507 1.88 -23.36 -2.99
N GLY A 508 1.45 -24.54 -3.47
CA GLY A 508 0.21 -24.71 -4.21
C GLY A 508 -1.01 -24.21 -3.45
N ALA A 509 -1.12 -24.59 -2.16
CA ALA A 509 -2.19 -24.13 -1.30
C ALA A 509 -2.20 -22.60 -1.13
N LEU A 510 -1.04 -21.97 -0.97
CA LEU A 510 -0.93 -20.51 -0.90
C LEU A 510 -1.35 -19.84 -2.21
N LEU A 511 -0.86 -20.33 -3.35
CA LEU A 511 -1.19 -19.77 -4.66
C LEU A 511 -2.68 -19.94 -4.99
N ASP A 512 -3.27 -21.11 -4.68
CA ASP A 512 -4.70 -21.35 -4.85
C ASP A 512 -5.55 -20.44 -3.95
N TYR A 513 -5.12 -20.22 -2.71
CA TYR A 513 -5.75 -19.26 -1.81
C TYR A 513 -5.68 -17.83 -2.37
N MET A 514 -4.53 -17.42 -2.90
CA MET A 514 -4.36 -16.09 -3.50
C MET A 514 -5.27 -15.89 -4.71
N ASP A 515 -5.36 -16.88 -5.60
CA ASP A 515 -6.23 -16.85 -6.76
C ASP A 515 -7.71 -16.78 -6.34
N ALA A 516 -8.11 -17.57 -5.33
CA ALA A 516 -9.48 -17.60 -4.83
C ALA A 516 -9.93 -16.28 -4.17
N ASN A 517 -8.98 -15.52 -3.60
CA ASN A 517 -9.25 -14.30 -2.85
C ASN A 517 -8.85 -13.01 -3.61
N GLY A 518 -8.49 -13.11 -4.90
CA GLY A 518 -8.15 -11.96 -5.73
C GLY A 518 -6.88 -11.23 -5.30
N LEU A 519 -5.96 -11.93 -4.62
CA LEU A 519 -4.69 -11.37 -4.17
C LEU A 519 -3.62 -11.39 -5.27
N THR A 520 -3.74 -12.30 -6.25
CA THR A 520 -2.71 -12.57 -7.27
C THR A 520 -2.32 -11.32 -8.07
N ASP A 521 -3.29 -10.53 -8.54
CA ASP A 521 -3.04 -9.40 -9.44
C ASP A 521 -2.28 -8.23 -8.79
N ASN A 522 -2.32 -8.12 -7.45
CA ASN A 522 -1.67 -7.06 -6.69
C ASN A 522 -0.63 -7.60 -5.70
N THR A 523 0.04 -8.71 -6.03
CA THR A 523 1.09 -9.28 -5.18
C THR A 523 2.37 -9.52 -5.96
N LEU A 524 3.48 -8.94 -5.49
CA LEU A 524 4.83 -9.32 -5.87
C LEU A 524 5.23 -10.59 -5.12
N PHE A 525 5.24 -11.72 -5.83
CA PHE A 525 5.67 -13.01 -5.27
C PHE A 525 7.12 -13.31 -5.65
N ILE A 526 7.97 -13.55 -4.65
CA ILE A 526 9.39 -13.84 -4.80
C ILE A 526 9.65 -15.22 -4.20
N PHE A 527 10.05 -16.17 -5.03
CA PHE A 527 10.46 -17.51 -4.61
C PHE A 527 11.99 -17.63 -4.62
N LEU A 528 12.58 -18.08 -3.52
CA LEU A 528 14.02 -18.21 -3.33
C LEU A 528 14.38 -19.48 -2.57
N SER A 529 15.65 -19.89 -2.68
CA SER A 529 16.31 -20.74 -1.69
C SER A 529 17.31 -19.91 -0.90
N ASP A 530 17.49 -20.16 0.39
CA ASP A 530 18.47 -19.45 1.20
C ASP A 530 19.92 -19.84 0.83
N ASN A 531 20.16 -21.10 0.50
CA ASN A 531 21.41 -21.60 -0.05
C ASN A 531 21.18 -22.80 -0.98
N GLY A 532 22.26 -23.38 -1.50
CA GLY A 532 22.18 -24.61 -2.28
C GLY A 532 21.92 -25.84 -1.41
N GLY A 533 21.45 -26.92 -2.02
CA GLY A 533 21.13 -28.16 -1.31
C GLY A 533 22.34 -28.94 -0.79
N LEU A 534 22.05 -29.82 0.16
CA LEU A 534 23.04 -30.66 0.84
C LEU A 534 23.66 -31.69 -0.13
N SER A 535 25.00 -31.73 -0.19
CA SER A 535 25.78 -32.65 -1.04
C SER A 535 26.74 -33.53 -0.23
N TRP A 536 26.24 -34.25 0.78
CA TRP A 536 27.07 -35.23 1.51
C TRP A 536 27.08 -36.57 0.78
N GLU A 537 28.16 -36.85 0.04
CA GLU A 537 28.42 -38.14 -0.64
C GLU A 537 28.65 -39.33 0.33
N SER A 538 28.61 -39.15 1.65
CA SER A 538 29.10 -40.17 2.61
C SER A 538 28.14 -40.68 3.67
N ASP A 539 26.95 -40.10 3.87
CA ASP A 539 26.05 -40.58 4.92
C ASP A 539 25.04 -41.59 4.37
N ASN A 540 25.48 -42.85 4.30
CA ASN A 540 24.61 -44.03 4.23
C ASN A 540 23.71 -44.20 5.49
N ASN A 541 23.62 -43.17 6.33
CA ASN A 541 22.94 -43.12 7.62
C ASN A 541 21.92 -41.97 7.66
N LEU A 542 21.32 -41.60 6.52
CA LEU A 542 20.10 -40.78 6.54
C LEU A 542 19.00 -41.60 7.24
N SER A 543 18.80 -41.31 8.53
CA SER A 543 17.65 -41.80 9.28
C SER A 543 16.41 -41.11 8.72
N TYR A 544 15.63 -41.84 7.92
CA TYR A 544 14.36 -41.36 7.40
C TYR A 544 13.28 -41.53 8.46
N VAL A 545 12.46 -40.50 8.63
CA VAL A 545 11.29 -40.54 9.51
C VAL A 545 10.04 -40.30 8.68
N PHE A 546 9.09 -41.21 8.83
CA PHE A 546 7.83 -41.24 8.10
C PHE A 546 6.65 -41.05 9.06
N ASP A 547 5.44 -40.88 8.53
CA ASP A 547 4.20 -40.67 9.29
C ASP A 547 3.62 -41.96 9.94
N ASP A 548 4.30 -43.10 9.77
CA ASP A 548 3.91 -44.42 10.29
C ASP A 548 4.62 -44.83 11.59
N ILE A 549 5.29 -43.89 12.28
CA ILE A 549 5.75 -44.10 13.66
C ILE A 549 4.56 -44.40 14.57
N GLY A 550 4.56 -45.60 15.15
CA GLY A 550 3.53 -46.05 16.09
C GLY A 550 3.44 -45.14 17.33
N PRO A 551 2.36 -45.28 18.14
CA PRO A 551 2.07 -44.42 19.30
C PRO A 551 3.18 -44.38 20.38
N ASP A 552 4.20 -45.21 20.25
CA ASP A 552 5.32 -45.34 21.18
C ASP A 552 6.57 -44.56 20.74
N GLY A 553 6.51 -43.82 19.61
CA GLY A 553 7.54 -42.86 19.22
C GLY A 553 8.89 -43.46 18.82
N ILE A 554 8.92 -44.72 18.36
CA ILE A 554 10.13 -45.36 17.82
C ILE A 554 9.94 -45.57 16.31
N PRO A 555 10.89 -45.13 15.47
CA PRO A 555 10.83 -45.30 14.02
C PRO A 555 10.68 -46.75 13.56
#